data_AF-K4MNJ1-F1
#
_entry.id   AF-K4MNJ1-F1
#
_cell.length_a   1.000
_cell.length_b   1.000
_cell.length_c   1.000
_cell.angle_alpha   90.00
_cell.angle_beta   90.00
_cell.angle_gamma   90.00
#
_symmetry.space_group_name_H-M   'P 1'
#
loop_
_entity.id
_entity.type
_entity.pdbx_description
1 polymer ?
#
loop_
_entity_poly.entity_id
_entity_poly.type
_entity_poly.pdbx_seq_one_letter_code
_entity_poly.pdbx_strand_id
1 'polypeptide(L)'
;AYILTHPGTPCIFYDHFFNWGFKDEIAALVATRKRNGITATSALKVLMHEGDAYVAEIDGKVVVKIGTRYDVGAVIPAGFATSAHGKDYAVWEKTATAATLQRS
;
A
#
# COMPACT_ATOMS: atom_id res chain seq x y z
N ALA A 1 -3.23 -5.92 4.06
CA ALA A 1 -2.71 -4.67 3.45
C ALA A 1 -2.12 -3.68 4.48
N TYR A 2 -2.88 -3.22 5.48
CA TYR A 2 -2.50 -2.14 6.40
C TYR A 2 -1.11 -2.29 7.05
N ILE A 3 -0.93 -3.26 7.95
CA ILE A 3 0.33 -3.38 8.73
C ILE A 3 1.58 -3.56 7.88
N LEU A 4 1.45 -4.18 6.69
CA LEU A 4 2.59 -4.45 5.81
C LEU A 4 3.02 -3.22 5.01
N THR A 5 2.13 -2.24 4.83
CA THR A 5 2.40 -1.00 4.10
C THR A 5 2.69 0.18 5.03
N HIS A 6 2.27 0.13 6.29
CA HIS A 6 2.37 1.24 7.24
C HIS A 6 3.71 1.29 8.01
N PRO A 7 4.00 2.42 8.67
CA PRO A 7 5.07 2.49 9.66
C PRO A 7 4.86 1.49 10.80
N GLY A 8 5.91 1.27 11.60
CA GLY A 8 6.00 0.19 12.58
C GLY A 8 6.63 -1.11 12.05
N THR A 9 6.73 -2.11 12.93
CA THR A 9 7.31 -3.43 12.62
C THR A 9 6.20 -4.46 12.51
N PRO A 10 5.76 -4.84 11.29
CA PRO A 10 4.67 -5.78 11.14
C PRO A 10 5.07 -7.20 11.60
N CYS A 11 4.11 -7.90 12.20
CA CYS A 11 4.21 -9.32 12.53
C CYS A 11 3.12 -10.08 11.75
N ILE A 12 3.49 -11.13 11.04
CA ILE A 12 2.58 -11.98 10.27
C ILE A 12 2.27 -13.22 11.10
N PHE A 13 0.99 -13.50 11.29
CA PHE A 13 0.56 -14.72 11.97
C PHE A 13 0.70 -15.96 11.08
N TYR A 14 1.10 -17.08 11.66
CA TYR A 14 1.45 -18.31 10.94
C TYR A 14 0.32 -18.83 10.06
N ASP A 15 -0.89 -18.97 10.61
CA ASP A 15 -2.02 -19.56 9.87
C ASP A 15 -2.45 -18.70 8.68
N HIS A 16 -2.39 -17.37 8.82
CA HIS A 16 -2.67 -16.46 7.71
C HIS A 16 -1.72 -16.70 6.53
N PHE A 17 -0.45 -17.02 6.82
CA PHE A 17 0.55 -17.22 5.79
C PHE A 17 0.55 -18.63 5.19
N PHE A 18 0.37 -19.68 6.00
CA PHE A 18 0.53 -21.06 5.55
C PHE A 18 -0.79 -21.81 5.34
N ASN A 19 -1.83 -21.50 6.11
CA ASN A 19 -3.03 -22.34 6.18
C ASN A 19 -4.24 -21.73 5.48
N TRP A 20 -4.40 -20.41 5.49
CA TRP A 20 -5.63 -19.74 5.02
C TRP A 20 -5.58 -19.30 3.55
N GLY A 21 -4.50 -19.62 2.82
CA GLY A 21 -4.38 -19.33 1.40
C GLY A 21 -3.93 -17.91 1.03
N PHE A 22 -3.55 -17.07 2.01
CA PHE A 22 -3.09 -15.69 1.75
C PHE A 22 -1.59 -15.56 1.49
N LYS A 23 -0.88 -16.68 1.31
CA LYS A 23 0.58 -16.70 1.15
C LYS A 23 1.06 -15.73 0.07
N ASP A 24 0.47 -15.79 -1.10
CA ASP A 24 0.92 -15.02 -2.27
C ASP A 24 0.58 -13.53 -2.13
N GLU A 25 -0.61 -13.21 -1.61
CA GLU A 25 -1.03 -11.84 -1.30
C GLU A 25 -0.12 -11.19 -0.24
N ILE A 26 0.18 -11.92 0.84
CA ILE A 26 1.08 -11.45 1.90
C ILE A 26 2.50 -11.28 1.35
N ALA A 27 3.00 -12.24 0.56
CA ALA A 27 4.32 -12.16 -0.05
C ALA A 27 4.44 -10.95 -1.00
N ALA A 28 3.42 -10.65 -1.79
CA ALA A 28 3.38 -9.47 -2.66
C ALA A 28 3.44 -8.16 -1.86
N LEU A 29 2.69 -8.07 -0.75
CA LEU A 29 2.72 -6.91 0.16
C LEU A 29 4.08 -6.74 0.83
N VAL A 30 4.69 -7.83 1.31
CA VAL A 30 6.05 -7.82 1.89
C VAL A 30 7.09 -7.38 0.85
N ALA A 31 6.99 -7.89 -0.38
CA ALA A 31 7.86 -7.47 -1.48
C ALA A 31 7.71 -5.97 -1.76
N THR A 32 6.47 -5.44 -1.68
CA THR A 32 6.17 -4.01 -1.88
C THR A 32 6.82 -3.16 -0.80
N ARG A 33 6.67 -3.57 0.46
CA ARG A 33 7.34 -2.93 1.60
C ARG A 33 8.85 -2.87 1.41
N LYS A 34 9.45 -4.00 1.04
CA LYS A 34 10.90 -4.15 0.91
C LYS A 34 11.48 -3.32 -0.23
N ARG A 35 10.88 -3.36 -1.43
CA ARG A 35 11.41 -2.65 -2.60
C ARG A 35 11.25 -1.13 -2.53
N ASN A 36 10.27 -0.61 -1.78
CA ASN A 36 10.12 0.82 -1.52
C ASN A 36 10.90 1.32 -0.30
N GLY A 37 11.51 0.40 0.46
CA GLY A 37 12.27 0.73 1.67
C GLY A 37 11.37 1.27 2.79
N ILE A 38 10.15 0.76 2.94
CA ILE A 38 9.26 1.16 4.05
C ILE A 38 9.78 0.54 5.34
N THR A 39 9.95 1.38 6.36
CA THR A 39 10.51 1.02 7.65
C THR A 39 9.56 1.36 8.80
N ALA A 40 10.00 1.12 10.03
CA ALA A 40 9.23 1.45 11.21
C ALA A 40 8.96 2.96 11.37
N THR A 41 9.81 3.81 10.79
CA THR A 41 9.78 5.27 10.92
C THR A 41 9.37 5.98 9.62
N SER A 42 8.84 5.24 8.64
CA SER A 42 8.33 5.84 7.41
C SER A 42 7.23 6.88 7.71
N ALA A 43 7.13 7.91 6.87
CA ALA A 43 6.10 8.93 6.98
C ALA A 43 4.76 8.38 6.47
N LEU A 44 3.69 8.67 7.21
CA LEU A 44 2.32 8.32 6.85
C LEU A 44 1.51 9.59 6.58
N LYS A 45 0.78 9.61 5.47
CA LYS A 45 -0.17 10.66 5.13
C LYS A 45 -1.51 10.04 4.76
N VAL A 46 -2.54 10.29 5.55
CA VAL A 46 -3.90 9.82 5.26
C VAL A 46 -4.52 10.73 4.19
N LEU A 47 -5.02 10.12 3.11
CA LEU A 47 -5.67 10.82 1.98
C LEU A 47 -7.20 10.77 2.09
N MET A 48 -7.75 9.70 2.67
CA MET A 48 -9.20 9.51 2.88
C MET A 48 -9.43 8.63 4.11
N HIS A 49 -10.47 8.95 4.90
CA HIS A 49 -10.85 8.21 6.11
C HIS A 49 -12.40 8.13 6.26
N GLU A 50 -13.04 7.40 5.37
CA GLU A 50 -14.49 7.20 5.36
C GLU A 50 -14.86 5.77 5.80
N GLY A 51 -16.14 5.54 6.14
CA GLY A 51 -16.57 4.26 6.71
C GLY A 51 -16.36 3.03 5.80
N ASP A 52 -16.38 3.24 4.49
CA ASP A 52 -16.21 2.23 3.44
C ASP A 52 -14.88 2.36 2.67
N ALA A 53 -14.03 3.34 3.02
CA ALA A 53 -12.71 3.54 2.41
C ALA A 53 -11.71 4.24 3.35
N TYR A 54 -10.54 3.62 3.50
CA TYR A 54 -9.36 4.25 4.04
C TYR A 54 -8.26 4.24 2.98
N VAL A 55 -7.68 5.41 2.70
CA VAL A 55 -6.58 5.57 1.73
C VAL A 55 -5.44 6.32 2.40
N ALA A 56 -4.23 5.80 2.28
CA ALA A 56 -3.03 6.43 2.84
C ALA A 56 -1.83 6.29 1.91
N GLU A 57 -0.97 7.31 1.95
CA GLU A 57 0.31 7.42 1.27
C GLU A 57 1.45 7.22 2.28
N ILE A 58 2.43 6.41 1.92
CA ILE A 58 3.59 6.07 2.74
C ILE A 58 4.87 6.46 2.01
N ASP A 59 5.69 7.29 2.66
CA ASP A 59 6.96 7.85 2.15
C ASP A 59 6.86 8.56 0.79
N GLY A 60 5.66 8.90 0.33
CA GLY A 60 5.45 9.39 -1.03
C GLY A 60 5.76 8.37 -2.13
N LYS A 61 5.78 7.08 -1.79
CA LYS A 61 6.20 5.97 -2.67
C LYS A 61 5.11 4.91 -2.84
N VAL A 62 4.32 4.67 -1.80
CA VAL A 62 3.27 3.65 -1.79
C VAL A 62 1.96 4.28 -1.39
N VAL A 63 0.88 3.96 -2.09
CA VAL A 63 -0.48 4.27 -1.67
C VAL A 63 -1.21 2.97 -1.41
N VAL A 64 -1.95 2.89 -0.31
CA VAL A 64 -2.77 1.74 0.05
C VAL A 64 -4.21 2.19 0.25
N LYS A 65 -5.14 1.37 -0.24
CA LYS A 65 -6.56 1.48 0.02
C LYS A 65 -7.05 0.21 0.70
N ILE A 66 -7.91 0.38 1.70
CA ILE A 66 -8.71 -0.70 2.31
C ILE A 66 -10.18 -0.26 2.40
N GLY A 67 -11.10 -1.23 2.39
CA GLY A 67 -12.54 -0.99 2.43
C GLY A 67 -13.23 -1.40 1.13
N THR A 68 -14.57 -1.43 1.14
CA THR A 68 -15.39 -1.98 0.06
C THR A 68 -15.54 -1.03 -1.13
N ARG A 69 -15.39 0.29 -0.94
CA ARG A 69 -15.56 1.28 -2.01
C ARG A 69 -14.51 1.10 -3.10
N TYR A 70 -14.90 0.84 -4.35
CA TYR A 70 -13.93 0.63 -5.44
C TYR A 70 -13.41 1.94 -6.03
N ASP A 71 -14.27 2.96 -6.08
CA ASP A 71 -13.94 4.25 -6.69
C ASP A 71 -13.21 5.18 -5.71
N VAL A 72 -11.89 5.09 -5.73
CA VAL A 72 -10.99 5.98 -4.97
C VAL A 72 -10.00 6.71 -5.89
N GLY A 73 -10.20 6.66 -7.21
CA GLY A 73 -9.23 7.16 -8.19
C GLY A 73 -8.90 8.64 -8.02
N ALA A 74 -9.89 9.44 -7.60
CA ALA A 74 -9.73 10.87 -7.38
C ALA A 74 -8.75 11.23 -6.24
N VAL A 75 -8.53 10.32 -5.28
CA VAL A 75 -7.59 10.56 -4.16
C VAL A 75 -6.21 9.95 -4.40
N ILE A 76 -6.02 9.15 -5.44
CA ILE A 76 -4.70 8.58 -5.76
C ILE A 76 -3.87 9.65 -6.49
N PRO A 77 -2.68 10.03 -5.98
CA PRO A 77 -1.84 11.00 -6.67
C PRO A 77 -1.39 10.52 -8.05
N ALA A 78 -1.10 11.46 -8.95
CA ALA A 78 -0.57 11.13 -10.27
C ALA A 78 0.78 10.38 -10.18
N GLY A 79 1.06 9.55 -11.18
CA GLY A 79 2.31 8.80 -11.27
C GLY A 79 2.34 7.50 -10.46
N PHE A 80 1.23 7.10 -9.86
CA PHE A 80 1.10 5.82 -9.16
C PHE A 80 0.48 4.74 -10.06
N ALA A 81 1.04 3.53 -10.02
CA ALA A 81 0.57 2.37 -10.76
C ALA A 81 0.22 1.22 -9.80
N THR A 82 -0.83 0.46 -10.10
CA THR A 82 -1.29 -0.65 -9.25
C THR A 82 -0.23 -1.75 -9.18
N SER A 83 0.11 -2.18 -7.97
CA SER A 83 1.16 -3.17 -7.72
C SER A 83 0.65 -4.46 -7.05
N ALA A 84 -0.40 -4.36 -6.24
CA ALA A 84 -1.09 -5.51 -5.64
C ALA A 84 -2.54 -5.15 -5.34
N HIS A 85 -3.44 -6.11 -5.43
CA HIS A 85 -4.83 -5.96 -5.04
C HIS A 85 -5.42 -7.30 -4.63
N GLY A 86 -6.54 -7.26 -3.91
CA GLY A 86 -7.29 -8.43 -3.47
C GLY A 86 -8.64 -8.00 -2.91
N LYS A 87 -9.26 -8.87 -2.11
CA LYS A 87 -10.57 -8.56 -1.53
C LYS A 87 -10.48 -7.33 -0.62
N ASP A 88 -11.21 -6.29 -0.99
CA ASP A 88 -11.33 -5.02 -0.25
C ASP A 88 -10.00 -4.27 0.00
N TYR A 89 -8.95 -4.54 -0.79
CA TYR A 89 -7.72 -3.74 -0.75
C TYR A 89 -7.06 -3.57 -2.12
N ALA A 90 -6.33 -2.47 -2.27
CA ALA A 90 -5.46 -2.21 -3.41
C ALA A 90 -4.23 -1.42 -2.95
N VAL A 91 -3.12 -1.61 -3.66
CA VAL A 91 -1.83 -0.95 -3.42
C VAL A 91 -1.30 -0.41 -4.74
N TRP A 92 -0.79 0.81 -4.71
CA TRP A 92 -0.11 1.45 -5.82
C TRP A 92 1.30 1.86 -5.42
N GLU A 93 2.21 1.87 -6.39
CA GLU A 93 3.57 2.34 -6.24
C GLU A 93 3.85 3.52 -7.16
N LYS A 94 4.66 4.47 -6.70
CA LYS A 94 5.11 5.59 -7.50
C LYS A 94 6.02 5.08 -8.62
N THR A 95 5.63 5.37 -9.85
CA THR A 95 6.37 4.99 -11.06
C THR A 95 7.56 5.93 -11.24
N ALA A 96 8.71 5.39 -11.66
CA ALA A 96 9.94 6.15 -11.86
C ALA A 96 9.77 7.36 -12.80
N THR A 97 8.84 7.30 -13.76
CA THR A 97 8.55 8.38 -14.72
C THR A 97 8.10 9.69 -14.05
N ALA A 98 7.49 9.62 -12.86
CA ALA A 98 7.03 10.80 -12.12
C ALA A 98 8.13 11.43 -11.23
N ALA A 99 9.21 10.71 -10.94
CA ALA A 99 10.31 11.22 -10.11
C ALA A 99 11.22 12.20 -10.86
N THR A 100 11.28 12.10 -12.20
CA THR A 100 12.12 12.95 -13.05
C THR A 100 11.51 14.36 -13.27
N LEU A 101 10.18 14.48 -13.30
CA LEU A 101 9.48 15.75 -13.54
C LEU A 101 9.46 16.71 -12.34
N GLN A 102 9.84 16.26 -11.13
CA GLN A 102 9.94 17.11 -9.93
C GLN A 102 11.36 17.64 -9.68
N ARG A 103 12.31 17.36 -10.58
CA ARG A 103 13.73 17.77 -10.46
C ARG A 103 14.18 18.75 -11.56
N SER A 104 13.26 19.24 -12.39
CA SER A 104 13.51 20.24 -13.43
C SER A 104 13.01 21.62 -13.02
#